data_AF-A0A926WJ38-F1
#
_entry.id   AF-A0A926WJ38-F1
#
_cell.length_a   1.000
_cell.length_b   1.000
_cell.length_c   1.000
_cell.angle_alpha   90.00
_cell.angle_beta   90.00
_cell.angle_gamma   90.00
#
_symmetry.space_group_name_H-M   'P 1'
#
loop_
_entity.id
_entity.type
_entity.pdbx_description
1 polymer ?
#
loop_
_entity_poly.entity_id
_entity_poly.type
_entity_poly.pdbx_seq_one_letter_code
_entity_poly.pdbx_strand_id
1 'polypeptide(L)'
;MNQWMFPDVEKITKQPTKAALDYQHRFTQPCLLTYSDNTITSIFEGTGIPPAQHPLERQFIMLRVPMTECGQCQSTEIEVIYARFDHPLEDPSPGEVVCAYEIFCHNCNYFTYRKYTP
;
A
#
# COMPACT_ATOMS: atom_id res chain seq x y z
N MET A 1 -7.64 12.06 -26.22
CA MET A 1 -8.55 10.99 -25.73
C MET A 1 -8.25 10.83 -24.25
N ASN A 2 -9.15 11.32 -23.40
CA ASN A 2 -8.92 11.54 -21.97
C ASN A 2 -9.48 10.39 -21.11
N GLN A 3 -8.74 10.10 -20.03
CA GLN A 3 -9.23 9.62 -18.73
C GLN A 3 -9.91 8.24 -18.68
N TRP A 4 -9.09 7.19 -18.71
CA TRP A 4 -9.36 6.00 -17.91
C TRP A 4 -8.49 6.07 -16.65
N MET A 5 -8.86 6.97 -15.74
CA MET A 5 -8.38 6.98 -14.35
C MET A 5 -9.57 6.53 -13.52
N PHE A 6 -9.72 5.22 -13.30
CA PHE A 6 -10.57 4.78 -12.20
C PHE A 6 -9.80 4.92 -10.88
N PRO A 7 -10.46 5.47 -9.85
CA PRO A 7 -9.79 6.23 -8.81
C PRO A 7 -9.07 5.34 -7.80
N ASP A 8 -7.98 5.87 -7.23
CA ASP A 8 -7.51 5.45 -5.92
C ASP A 8 -8.70 5.57 -4.95
N VAL A 9 -9.21 4.42 -4.50
CA VAL A 9 -10.24 4.43 -3.46
C VAL A 9 -9.52 4.52 -2.13
N GLU A 10 -9.40 5.75 -1.65
CA GLU A 10 -8.81 6.06 -0.37
C GLU A 10 -9.83 5.90 0.77
N LYS A 11 -9.43 5.19 1.83
CA LYS A 11 -10.17 5.09 3.07
C LYS A 11 -9.30 5.57 4.22
N ILE A 12 -9.79 6.60 4.92
CA ILE A 12 -9.12 7.16 6.09
C ILE A 12 -9.79 6.62 7.35
N THR A 13 -8.99 6.13 8.29
CA THR A 13 -9.47 5.51 9.52
C THR A 13 -8.49 5.73 10.68
N LYS A 14 -8.99 5.57 11.90
CA LYS A 14 -8.18 5.64 13.14
C LYS A 14 -7.54 4.30 13.51
N GLN A 15 -7.88 3.24 12.80
CA GLN A 15 -7.35 1.89 13.02
C GLN A 15 -6.96 1.25 11.69
N PRO A 16 -5.98 0.34 11.68
CA PRO A 16 -5.66 -0.46 10.52
C PRO A 16 -6.88 -1.22 9.99
N THR A 17 -6.98 -1.30 8.66
CA THR A 17 -8.05 -1.98 7.91
C THR A 17 -7.60 -3.35 7.44
N LYS A 18 -6.33 -3.46 7.00
CA LYS A 18 -5.75 -4.68 6.43
C LYS A 18 -4.58 -5.18 7.24
N ALA A 19 -3.71 -4.28 7.69
CA ALA A 19 -2.66 -4.67 8.63
C ALA A 19 -3.27 -5.19 9.92
N ALA A 20 -2.55 -6.06 10.62
CA ALA A 20 -2.96 -6.50 11.94
C ALA A 20 -3.08 -5.31 12.90
N LEU A 21 -4.09 -5.31 13.78
CA LEU A 21 -4.31 -4.21 14.74
C LEU A 21 -3.11 -3.99 15.67
N ASP A 22 -2.33 -5.04 15.93
CA ASP A 22 -1.16 -5.06 16.80
C ASP A 22 0.18 -4.96 16.03
N TYR A 23 0.18 -4.50 14.77
CA TYR A 23 1.37 -4.50 13.90
C TYR A 23 2.61 -3.86 14.55
N GLN A 24 2.44 -2.81 15.37
CA GLN A 24 3.53 -2.12 16.08
C GLN A 24 4.26 -2.99 17.10
N HIS A 25 3.61 -4.04 17.61
CA HIS A 25 4.19 -4.96 18.60
C HIS A 25 4.49 -6.34 18.01
N ARG A 26 3.74 -6.74 16.98
CA ARG A 26 3.88 -8.04 16.34
C ARG A 26 5.11 -8.13 15.46
N PHE A 27 5.47 -7.05 14.79
CA PHE A 27 6.63 -7.02 13.88
C PHE A 27 7.84 -6.39 14.56
N THR A 28 9.01 -6.95 14.28
CA THR A 28 10.31 -6.42 14.73
C THR A 28 11.15 -5.88 13.59
N GLN A 29 10.62 -5.95 12.36
CA GLN A 29 11.29 -5.54 11.12
C GLN A 29 10.37 -4.61 10.31
N PRO A 30 10.95 -3.64 9.57
CA PRO A 30 10.20 -2.59 8.88
C PRO A 30 9.28 -3.09 7.78
N CYS A 31 9.68 -4.15 7.07
CA CYS A 31 8.90 -4.74 5.99
C CYS A 31 9.33 -6.19 5.79
N LEU A 32 8.41 -7.13 6.01
CA LEU A 32 8.60 -8.56 5.85
C LEU A 32 7.68 -9.05 4.74
N LEU A 33 8.20 -9.85 3.82
CA LEU A 33 7.36 -10.66 2.94
C LEU A 33 6.70 -11.76 3.79
N THR A 34 5.41 -11.60 4.11
CA THR A 34 4.67 -12.55 4.94
C THR A 34 3.97 -13.63 4.13
N TYR A 35 3.73 -13.38 2.84
CA TYR A 35 3.16 -14.35 1.92
C TYR A 35 3.65 -14.11 0.50
N SER A 36 4.01 -15.19 -0.20
CA SER A 36 4.16 -15.21 -1.64
C SER A 36 3.78 -16.57 -2.19
N ASP A 37 3.01 -16.60 -3.28
CA ASP A 37 2.55 -17.84 -3.91
C ASP A 37 3.44 -18.33 -5.07
N ASN A 38 4.66 -17.80 -5.22
CA ASN A 38 5.59 -18.05 -6.33
C ASN A 38 5.04 -17.77 -7.74
N THR A 39 3.77 -17.39 -7.86
CA THR A 39 3.13 -17.10 -9.13
C THR A 39 2.96 -15.62 -9.32
N ILE A 40 2.32 -14.93 -8.37
CA ILE A 40 1.83 -13.58 -8.59
C ILE A 40 1.67 -12.83 -7.27
N THR A 41 1.03 -13.44 -6.27
CA THR A 41 0.64 -12.72 -5.06
C THR A 41 1.84 -12.49 -4.15
N SER A 42 2.01 -11.28 -3.66
CA SER A 42 2.97 -10.96 -2.61
C SER A 42 2.36 -10.03 -1.56
N ILE A 43 2.52 -10.38 -0.28
CA ILE A 43 2.06 -9.57 0.85
C ILE A 43 3.25 -9.20 1.71
N PHE A 44 3.38 -7.91 1.96
CA PHE A 44 4.39 -7.30 2.79
C PHE A 44 3.73 -6.67 4.02
N GLU A 45 4.27 -6.95 5.20
CA GLU A 45 3.81 -6.40 6.47
C GLU A 45 5.00 -6.12 7.38
N GLY A 46 4.92 -5.10 8.23
CA GLY A 46 6.03 -4.79 9.12
C GLY A 46 5.73 -3.64 10.06
N THR A 47 6.76 -3.14 10.74
CA THR A 47 6.63 -1.97 11.62
C THR A 47 6.36 -0.67 10.85
N GLY A 48 6.65 -0.65 9.55
CA GLY A 48 6.58 0.55 8.72
C GLY A 48 7.88 0.74 7.95
N ILE A 49 7.76 1.08 6.66
CA ILE A 49 8.90 1.51 5.85
C ILE A 49 8.50 2.71 4.99
N PRO A 50 9.40 3.69 4.77
CA PRO A 50 9.13 4.78 3.83
C PRO A 50 8.82 4.22 2.43
N PRO A 51 7.89 4.84 1.68
CA PRO A 51 7.52 4.38 0.34
C PRO A 51 8.72 4.17 -0.61
N ALA A 52 9.70 5.07 -0.57
CA ALA A 52 10.92 5.02 -1.38
C ALA A 52 11.86 3.85 -1.03
N GLN A 53 11.69 3.23 0.13
CA GLN A 53 12.49 2.09 0.57
C GLN A 53 11.74 0.76 0.46
N HIS A 54 10.47 0.79 0.03
CA HIS A 54 9.67 -0.43 -0.09
C HIS A 54 10.25 -1.34 -1.18
N PRO A 55 10.32 -2.67 -0.98
CA PRO A 55 10.84 -3.62 -2.00
C PRO A 55 10.13 -3.55 -3.37
N LEU A 56 8.93 -2.96 -3.40
CA LEU A 56 8.10 -2.78 -4.58
C LEU A 56 7.97 -1.32 -5.04
N GLU A 57 8.90 -0.44 -4.63
CA GLU A 57 8.94 0.98 -5.03
C GLU A 57 8.74 1.16 -6.54
N ARG A 58 9.49 0.42 -7.36
CA ARG A 58 9.43 0.53 -8.83
C ARG A 58 8.04 0.19 -9.37
N GLN A 59 7.39 -0.81 -8.81
CA GLN A 59 6.06 -1.26 -9.20
C GLN A 59 5.01 -0.19 -8.90
N PHE A 60 5.11 0.48 -7.75
CA PHE A 60 4.24 1.60 -7.41
C PHE A 60 4.40 2.77 -8.38
N ILE A 61 5.65 3.09 -8.76
CA ILE A 61 5.95 4.14 -9.75
C ILE A 61 5.34 3.80 -11.12
N MET A 62 5.51 2.55 -11.57
CA MET A 62 4.97 2.09 -12.86
C MET A 62 3.44 2.18 -12.91
N LEU A 63 2.77 1.78 -11.82
CA LEU A 63 1.31 1.85 -11.70
C LEU A 63 0.79 3.26 -11.39
N ARG A 64 1.68 4.24 -11.19
CA ARG A 64 1.35 5.61 -10.77
C ARG A 64 0.50 5.65 -9.49
N VAL A 65 0.76 4.71 -8.60
CA VAL A 65 0.05 4.59 -7.33
C VAL A 65 0.62 5.63 -6.37
N PRO A 66 -0.17 6.64 -5.94
CA PRO A 66 0.34 7.69 -5.07
C PRO A 66 0.53 7.13 -3.67
N MET A 67 1.77 6.80 -3.32
CA MET A 67 2.16 6.35 -1.98
C MET A 67 2.93 7.40 -1.20
N THR A 68 2.92 8.67 -1.61
CA THR A 68 3.87 9.67 -1.12
C THR A 68 3.37 10.50 0.04
N GLU A 69 2.07 10.49 0.32
CA GLU A 69 1.45 11.35 1.34
C GLU A 69 0.28 10.69 2.04
N CYS A 70 -0.09 11.22 3.21
CA CYS A 70 -1.25 10.83 4.00
C CYS A 70 -2.56 11.37 3.38
N GLY A 71 -3.60 10.55 3.30
CA GLY A 71 -4.92 10.97 2.81
C GLY A 71 -5.63 12.02 3.66
N GLN A 72 -5.29 12.10 4.94
CA GLN A 72 -5.96 12.98 5.89
C GLN A 72 -5.32 14.37 5.99
N CYS A 73 -3.99 14.44 6.06
CA CYS A 73 -3.27 15.70 6.30
C CYS A 73 -2.23 16.04 5.23
N GLN A 74 -2.15 15.24 4.15
CA GLN A 74 -1.19 15.41 3.04
C GLN A 74 0.29 15.42 3.48
N SER A 75 0.59 15.00 4.71
CA SER A 75 1.96 14.88 5.19
C SER A 75 2.67 13.75 4.47
N THR A 76 3.93 13.98 4.11
CA THR A 76 4.85 12.98 3.56
C THR A 76 5.50 12.11 4.63
N GLU A 77 5.31 12.44 5.91
CA GLU A 77 5.79 11.67 7.06
C GLU A 77 4.89 10.44 7.27
N ILE A 78 5.02 9.48 6.34
CA ILE A 78 4.23 8.26 6.29
C ILE A 78 5.11 7.02 6.15
N GLU A 79 4.60 5.91 6.64
CA GLU A 79 5.22 4.60 6.49
C GLU A 79 4.20 3.59 5.98
N VAL A 80 4.62 2.73 5.07
CA VAL A 80 3.85 1.61 4.56
C VAL A 80 3.96 0.46 5.56
N ILE A 81 2.82 0.06 6.13
CA ILE A 81 2.74 -0.99 7.15
C ILE A 81 2.13 -2.30 6.60
N TYR A 82 1.44 -2.19 5.47
CA TYR A 82 0.91 -3.31 4.69
C TYR A 82 0.95 -2.96 3.21
N ALA A 83 1.38 -3.90 2.38
CA ALA A 83 1.24 -3.84 0.94
C ALA A 83 0.91 -5.23 0.39
N ARG A 84 -0.03 -5.30 -0.56
CA ARG A 84 -0.44 -6.50 -1.26
C ARG A 84 -0.42 -6.24 -2.76
N PHE A 85 0.14 -7.19 -3.49
CA PHE A 85 0.14 -7.23 -4.94
C PHE A 85 -0.43 -8.55 -5.39
N ASP A 86 -1.38 -8.49 -6.32
CA ASP A 86 -2.20 -9.64 -6.74
C ASP A 86 -2.05 -9.99 -8.21
N HIS A 87 -1.40 -9.15 -9.04
CA HIS A 87 -1.24 -9.38 -10.48
C HIS A 87 0.13 -8.98 -11.02
N PRO A 88 0.67 -9.66 -12.05
CA PRO A 88 1.82 -9.18 -12.78
C PRO A 88 1.44 -7.90 -13.52
N LEU A 89 2.28 -6.87 -13.41
CA LEU A 89 2.03 -5.53 -13.94
C LEU A 89 1.87 -5.44 -15.46
N GLU A 90 2.21 -6.51 -16.17
CA GLU A 90 2.34 -6.52 -17.62
C GLU A 90 0.97 -6.62 -18.33
N ASP A 91 -0.06 -7.16 -17.69
CA ASP A 91 -1.42 -7.28 -18.26
C ASP A 91 -2.50 -7.41 -17.17
N PRO A 92 -2.86 -6.30 -16.48
CA PRO A 92 -3.88 -6.36 -15.45
C PRO A 92 -5.28 -6.42 -16.07
N SER A 93 -6.08 -7.42 -15.67
CA SER A 93 -7.47 -7.52 -16.12
C SER A 93 -8.31 -6.36 -15.53
N PRO A 94 -9.16 -5.69 -16.34
CA PRO A 94 -10.01 -4.61 -15.85
C PRO A 94 -10.89 -5.05 -14.67
N GLY A 95 -10.98 -4.22 -13.64
CA GLY A 95 -11.83 -4.49 -12.47
C GLY A 95 -11.20 -5.35 -11.36
N GLU A 96 -9.95 -5.83 -11.54
CA GLU A 96 -9.22 -6.56 -10.50
C GLU A 96 -8.32 -5.63 -9.67
N VAL A 97 -8.25 -5.86 -8.35
CA VAL A 97 -7.31 -5.10 -7.50
C VAL A 97 -5.91 -5.62 -7.80
N VAL A 98 -5.07 -4.78 -8.40
CA VAL A 98 -3.69 -5.14 -8.74
C VAL A 98 -2.77 -4.90 -7.54
N CYS A 99 -3.03 -3.83 -6.81
CA CYS A 99 -2.23 -3.40 -5.68
C CYS A 99 -3.10 -2.77 -4.60
N ALA A 100 -2.82 -3.07 -3.34
CA ALA A 100 -3.43 -2.44 -2.18
C ALA A 100 -2.38 -2.18 -1.11
N TYR A 101 -2.54 -1.09 -0.37
CA TYR A 101 -1.58 -0.72 0.66
C TYR A 101 -2.26 0.05 1.78
N GLU A 102 -1.64 -0.05 2.95
CA GLU A 102 -2.02 0.71 4.12
C GLU A 102 -0.80 1.47 4.63
N ILE A 103 -0.97 2.77 4.83
CA ILE A 103 0.04 3.65 5.38
C ILE A 103 -0.39 4.16 6.75
N PHE A 104 0.59 4.33 7.62
CA PHE A 104 0.46 5.06 8.87
C PHE A 104 1.10 6.44 8.71
N CYS A 105 0.42 7.49 9.18
CA CYS A 105 0.95 8.85 9.16
C CYS A 105 1.44 9.26 10.55
N HIS A 106 2.72 9.61 10.66
CA HIS A 106 3.34 10.06 11.92
C HIS A 106 2.89 11.46 12.34
N ASN A 107 2.45 12.29 11.40
CA ASN A 107 1.99 13.65 11.71
C ASN A 107 0.59 13.68 12.33
N CYS A 108 -0.36 12.88 11.81
CA CYS A 108 -1.75 12.91 12.29
C CYS A 108 -2.20 11.61 12.99
N ASN A 109 -1.37 10.57 13.02
CA ASN A 109 -1.67 9.25 13.59
C ASN A 109 -2.89 8.56 12.94
N TYR A 110 -3.20 8.87 11.68
CA TYR A 110 -4.25 8.19 10.92
C TYR A 110 -3.66 7.11 10.01
N PHE A 111 -4.49 6.11 9.77
CA PHE A 111 -4.26 5.09 8.76
C PHE A 111 -4.99 5.48 7.49
N THR A 112 -4.31 5.26 6.36
CA THR A 112 -4.89 5.47 5.05
C THR A 112 -4.72 4.18 4.27
N TYR A 113 -5.83 3.59 3.86
CA TYR A 113 -5.86 2.43 2.98
C TYR A 113 -6.18 2.88 1.56
N ARG A 114 -5.37 2.44 0.60
CA ARG A 114 -5.55 2.75 -0.83
C ARG A 114 -5.47 1.47 -1.64
N LYS A 115 -6.18 1.44 -2.75
CA LYS A 115 -6.17 0.32 -3.70
C LYS A 115 -6.22 0.85 -5.11
N TYR A 116 -5.53 0.14 -6.00
CA TYR A 116 -5.50 0.39 -7.42
C TYR A 116 -6.22 -0.73 -8.17
N THR A 117 -7.13 -0.34 -9.07
CA THR A 117 -7.94 -1.21 -9.92
C THR A 117 -8.00 -0.56 -11.31
N PRO A 118 -7.42 -1.18 -12.35
CA PRO A 118 -7.44 -0.66 -13.71
C PRO A 118 -8.82 -0.71 -14.38
#